data_AF-A0A8J4SQM6-F1
#
_entry.id   AF-A0A8J4SQM6-F1
#
_cell.length_a   1.000
_cell.length_b   1.000
_cell.length_c   1.000
_cell.angle_alpha   90.00
_cell.angle_beta   90.00
_cell.angle_gamma   90.00
#
_symmetry.space_group_name_H-M   'P 1'
#
loop_
_entity.id
_entity.type
_entity.pdbx_description
1 polymer ?
#
loop_
_entity_poly.entity_id
_entity_poly.type
_entity_poly.pdbx_seq_one_letter_code
_entity_poly.pdbx_strand_id
1 'polypeptide(L)'
;MGDRKAVIKNADMSNVMQEDAVHTAVYALDKFQLEKDIAGHVKKEFDRKYSPTWHCVVGKHFGRQSIYTESNMGDRKAVIKNADMPNDVQEDAVHTAAYALDKFQLEKDIAAHIKKEFDRKYNPTWHCIVGKNFGSYVTHETQNFIYFYLQDRAFLLFKSG
;
A
#
# COMPACT_ATOMS: atom_id res chain seq x y z
N MET A 1 10.94 -29.02 1.34
CA MET A 1 10.41 -27.64 1.41
C MET A 1 10.49 -27.23 2.86
N GLY A 2 11.31 -26.22 3.20
CA GLY A 2 11.40 -25.77 4.60
C GLY A 2 10.08 -25.18 5.06
N ASP A 3 9.65 -25.51 6.27
CA ASP A 3 8.42 -25.01 6.90
C ASP A 3 8.41 -23.48 6.93
N ARG A 4 7.76 -22.85 5.95
CA ARG A 4 7.49 -21.41 6.00
C ARG A 4 6.38 -21.18 6.99
N LYS A 5 6.73 -20.98 8.26
CA LYS A 5 5.77 -20.62 9.29
C LYS A 5 5.39 -19.14 9.16
N ALA A 6 4.18 -18.86 8.67
CA ALA A 6 3.64 -17.52 8.69
C ALA A 6 3.42 -17.05 10.13
N VAL A 7 3.63 -15.76 10.37
CA VAL A 7 3.37 -15.12 11.66
C VAL A 7 2.38 -13.99 11.43
N ILE A 8 1.16 -14.18 11.92
CA ILE A 8 0.12 -13.14 11.89
C ILE A 8 0.45 -12.12 12.98
N LYS A 9 0.57 -10.85 12.59
CA LYS A 9 0.91 -9.75 13.50
C LYS A 9 -0.31 -9.04 14.08
N ASN A 10 -1.37 -8.93 13.29
CA ASN A 10 -2.65 -8.33 13.67
C ASN A 10 -3.74 -8.91 12.75
N ALA A 11 -4.91 -9.21 13.32
CA ALA A 11 -6.07 -9.68 12.59
C ALA A 11 -7.35 -9.42 13.41
N ASP A 12 -8.41 -8.99 12.73
CA ASP A 12 -9.77 -8.87 13.26
C ASP A 12 -10.74 -9.73 12.43
N MET A 13 -10.34 -10.98 12.19
CA MET A 13 -11.09 -11.95 11.39
C MET A 13 -11.06 -13.33 12.05
N SER A 14 -11.99 -14.22 11.68
CA SER A 14 -12.10 -15.56 12.29
C SER A 14 -10.84 -16.40 12.06
N ASN A 15 -10.55 -17.34 12.98
CA ASN A 15 -9.40 -18.25 12.86
C ASN A 15 -9.38 -18.99 11.52
N VAL A 16 -10.56 -19.41 11.03
CA VAL A 16 -10.71 -20.05 9.72
C VAL A 16 -10.27 -19.11 8.59
N MET A 17 -10.70 -17.85 8.61
CA MET A 17 -10.31 -16.86 7.61
C MET A 17 -8.81 -16.52 7.69
N GLN A 18 -8.23 -16.52 8.89
CA GLN A 18 -6.79 -16.35 9.09
C GLN A 18 -5.96 -17.50 8.50
N GLU A 19 -6.39 -18.75 8.71
CA GLU A 19 -5.75 -19.93 8.12
C GLU A 19 -5.82 -19.92 6.60
N ASP A 20 -6.99 -19.56 6.06
CA ASP A 20 -7.20 -19.38 4.63
C ASP A 20 -6.31 -18.27 4.04
N ALA A 21 -6.12 -17.15 4.76
CA ALA A 21 -5.21 -16.08 4.36
C ALA A 21 -3.77 -16.57 4.26
N VAL A 22 -3.30 -17.30 5.28
CA VAL A 22 -1.95 -17.87 5.31
C VAL A 22 -1.76 -18.86 4.17
N HIS A 23 -2.68 -19.79 3.96
CA HIS A 23 -2.57 -20.79 2.91
C HIS A 23 -2.54 -20.16 1.52
N THR A 24 -3.44 -19.20 1.26
CA THR A 24 -3.50 -18.47 0.00
C THR A 24 -2.22 -17.68 -0.26
N ALA A 25 -1.69 -17.00 0.77
CA ALA A 25 -0.45 -16.24 0.65
C ALA A 25 0.77 -17.12 0.40
N VAL A 26 0.89 -18.26 1.10
CA VAL A 26 2.00 -19.22 0.91
C VAL A 26 1.96 -19.79 -0.51
N TYR A 27 0.78 -20.22 -0.97
CA TYR A 27 0.61 -20.69 -2.35
C TYR A 27 1.03 -19.61 -3.36
N ALA A 28 0.57 -18.37 -3.18
CA ALA A 28 0.91 -17.28 -4.09
C ALA A 28 2.41 -16.99 -4.11
N LEU A 29 3.08 -16.99 -2.95
CA LEU A 29 4.53 -16.79 -2.83
C LEU A 29 5.36 -17.90 -3.50
N ASP A 30 4.82 -19.11 -3.62
CA ASP A 30 5.49 -20.23 -4.29
C ASP A 30 5.23 -20.24 -5.81
N LYS A 31 4.13 -19.63 -6.26
CA LYS A 31 3.72 -19.62 -7.67
C LYS A 31 4.15 -18.38 -8.45
N PHE A 32 4.21 -17.23 -7.79
CA PHE A 32 4.44 -15.94 -8.45
C PHE A 32 5.71 -15.30 -7.94
N GLN A 33 6.44 -14.65 -8.86
CA GLN A 33 7.69 -13.96 -8.52
C GLN A 33 7.46 -12.47 -8.25
N LEU A 34 6.51 -11.85 -8.95
CA LEU A 34 6.21 -10.43 -8.83
C LEU A 34 5.22 -10.20 -7.69
N GLU A 35 5.52 -9.25 -6.80
CA GLU A 35 4.67 -8.90 -5.66
C GLU A 35 3.26 -8.47 -6.09
N LYS A 36 3.13 -7.83 -7.25
CA LYS A 36 1.83 -7.44 -7.82
C LYS A 36 0.96 -8.66 -8.15
N ASP A 37 1.56 -9.73 -8.68
CA ASP A 37 0.83 -10.94 -9.04
C ASP A 37 0.44 -11.74 -7.80
N ILE A 38 1.31 -11.77 -6.79
CA ILE A 38 1.01 -12.34 -5.47
C ILE A 38 -0.19 -11.61 -4.86
N ALA A 39 -0.15 -10.27 -4.81
CA ALA A 39 -1.25 -9.46 -4.29
C ALA A 39 -2.55 -9.69 -5.07
N GLY A 40 -2.46 -9.76 -6.40
CA GLY A 40 -3.61 -10.01 -7.26
C GLY A 40 -4.22 -11.40 -7.04
N HIS A 41 -3.41 -12.43 -6.83
CA HIS A 41 -3.90 -13.77 -6.52
C HIS A 41 -4.65 -13.79 -5.19
N VAL A 42 -4.02 -13.31 -4.11
CA VAL A 42 -4.62 -13.29 -2.77
C VAL A 42 -5.94 -12.53 -2.77
N LYS A 43 -5.97 -11.34 -3.39
CA LYS A 43 -7.19 -10.55 -3.52
C LYS A 43 -8.30 -11.33 -4.22
N LYS A 44 -8.04 -11.90 -5.40
CA LYS A 44 -9.06 -12.60 -6.20
C LYS A 44 -9.65 -13.81 -5.47
N GLU A 45 -8.83 -14.54 -4.74
CA GLU A 45 -9.27 -15.67 -3.93
C GLU A 45 -10.17 -15.21 -2.78
N PHE A 46 -9.81 -14.11 -2.10
CA PHE A 46 -10.61 -13.53 -1.02
C PHE A 46 -11.91 -12.91 -1.52
N ASP A 47 -11.88 -12.17 -2.63
CA ASP A 47 -13.08 -11.64 -3.30
C ASP A 47 -14.07 -12.77 -3.62
N ARG A 48 -13.57 -13.91 -4.12
CA ARG A 48 -14.38 -15.08 -4.47
C ARG A 48 -14.99 -15.74 -3.24
N LYS A 49 -14.23 -15.84 -2.14
CA LYS A 49 -14.63 -16.64 -0.96
C LYS A 49 -15.42 -15.84 0.08
N TYR A 50 -15.16 -14.54 0.22
CA TYR A 50 -15.65 -13.73 1.34
C TYR A 50 -16.32 -12.42 0.93
N SER A 51 -16.75 -12.31 -0.34
CA SER A 51 -17.32 -11.12 -0.99
C SER A 51 -16.28 -10.16 -1.59
N PRO A 52 -16.65 -9.38 -2.62
CA PRO A 52 -15.72 -8.52 -3.36
C PRO A 52 -15.15 -7.35 -2.53
N THR A 53 -14.22 -6.62 -3.16
CA THR A 53 -13.59 -5.36 -2.69
C THR A 53 -12.46 -5.51 -1.67
N TRP A 54 -11.88 -6.72 -1.56
CA TRP A 54 -10.63 -6.88 -0.83
C TRP A 54 -9.51 -6.08 -1.47
N HIS A 55 -8.61 -5.56 -0.64
CA HIS A 55 -7.36 -4.93 -1.04
C HIS A 55 -6.21 -5.79 -0.54
N CYS A 56 -5.23 -6.07 -1.40
CA CYS A 56 -4.04 -6.81 -0.99
C CYS A 56 -2.78 -6.02 -1.30
N VAL A 57 -1.87 -5.96 -0.33
CA VAL A 57 -0.54 -5.34 -0.45
C VAL A 57 0.49 -6.36 0.00
N VAL A 58 1.51 -6.56 -0.82
CA VAL A 58 2.57 -7.54 -0.58
C VAL A 58 3.92 -6.83 -0.74
N GLY A 59 4.79 -6.96 0.26
CA GLY A 59 6.15 -6.41 0.20
C GLY A 59 7.10 -7.16 1.12
N LYS A 60 8.32 -7.42 0.64
CA LYS A 60 9.34 -8.21 1.38
C LYS A 60 9.77 -7.57 2.70
N HIS A 61 9.71 -6.25 2.79
CA HIS A 61 10.15 -5.46 3.95
C HIS A 61 9.05 -4.58 4.53
N PHE A 62 7.81 -4.78 4.09
CA PHE A 62 6.67 -3.97 4.51
C PHE A 62 6.44 -4.10 6.03
N GLY A 63 6.39 -2.97 6.74
CA GLY A 63 6.18 -2.94 8.19
C GLY A 63 7.38 -3.31 9.06
N ARG A 64 8.58 -3.51 8.49
CA ARG A 64 9.83 -3.62 9.26
C ARG A 64 10.46 -2.24 9.40
N GLN A 65 11.05 -1.93 10.56
CA GLN A 65 11.90 -0.74 10.70
C GLN A 65 13.11 -0.92 9.78
N SER A 66 13.09 -0.33 8.60
CA SER A 66 14.32 -0.18 7.84
C SER A 66 15.14 0.91 8.50
N ILE A 67 16.42 0.62 8.78
CA ILE A 67 17.39 1.67 9.09
C ILE A 67 17.54 2.46 7.79
N TYR A 68 16.93 3.65 7.73
CA TYR A 68 17.15 4.57 6.63
C TYR A 68 18.52 5.18 6.85
N THR A 69 19.54 4.66 6.16
CA THR A 69 20.78 5.40 5.96
C THR A 69 20.42 6.65 5.15
N GLU A 70 20.86 7.83 5.58
CA GLU A 70 20.67 9.09 4.85
C GLU A 70 21.15 8.91 3.39
N SER A 71 20.21 8.67 2.49
CA SER A 71 20.49 8.62 1.07
C SER A 71 20.38 10.03 0.52
N ASN A 72 21.48 10.45 -0.11
CA ASN A 72 21.71 11.63 -0.93
C ASN A 72 20.44 12.43 -1.27
N MET A 73 20.46 13.75 -1.03
CA MET A 73 19.41 14.72 -1.38
C MET A 73 19.23 14.82 -2.91
N GLY A 74 18.81 13.73 -3.54
CA GLY A 74 18.40 13.71 -4.93
C GLY A 74 17.17 14.59 -5.11
N ASP A 75 16.98 15.07 -6.35
CA ASP A 75 15.86 15.91 -6.75
C ASP A 75 14.54 15.44 -6.09
N ARG A 76 13.86 16.34 -5.37
CA ARG A 76 12.53 16.11 -4.78
C ARG A 76 11.44 16.09 -5.87
N LYS A 77 11.74 15.50 -7.02
CA LYS A 77 10.85 15.40 -8.15
C LYS A 77 10.01 14.15 -8.00
N ALA A 78 8.70 14.35 -7.89
CA ALA A 78 7.76 13.24 -7.95
C ALA A 78 7.72 12.62 -9.35
N VAL A 79 7.62 11.31 -9.41
CA VAL A 79 7.43 10.54 -10.64
C VAL A 79 6.09 9.81 -10.53
N ILE A 80 5.06 10.38 -11.15
CA ILE A 80 3.73 9.78 -11.21
C ILE A 80 3.80 8.57 -12.15
N LYS A 81 3.39 7.40 -11.64
CA LYS A 81 3.36 6.14 -12.40
C LYS A 81 1.98 5.85 -12.94
N ASN A 82 0.94 6.17 -12.18
CA ASN A 82 -0.44 6.07 -12.60
C ASN A 82 -1.30 7.03 -11.77
N ALA A 83 -2.31 7.63 -12.37
CA ALA A 83 -3.26 8.49 -11.69
C ALA A 83 -4.62 8.43 -12.39
N ASP A 84 -5.68 8.39 -11.59
CA ASP A 84 -7.06 8.63 -11.99
C ASP A 84 -7.63 9.63 -10.99
N MET A 85 -7.31 10.92 -11.18
CA MET A 85 -7.82 12.06 -10.41
C MET A 85 -7.42 13.39 -11.09
N PRO A 86 -8.06 14.53 -10.78
CA PRO A 86 -7.70 15.85 -11.33
C PRO A 86 -6.26 16.28 -11.01
N ASN A 87 -5.62 17.03 -11.90
CA ASN A 87 -4.21 17.43 -11.77
C ASN A 87 -3.91 18.25 -10.51
N ASP A 88 -4.82 19.14 -10.11
CA ASP A 88 -4.71 19.93 -8.87
C ASP A 88 -4.70 19.03 -7.62
N VAL A 89 -5.46 17.94 -7.64
CA VAL A 89 -5.47 16.95 -6.55
C VAL A 89 -4.21 16.08 -6.58
N GLN A 90 -3.68 15.75 -7.77
CA GLN A 90 -2.38 15.07 -7.88
C GLN A 90 -1.24 15.92 -7.31
N GLU A 91 -1.23 17.23 -7.60
CA GLU A 91 -0.27 18.18 -7.04
C GLU A 91 -0.38 18.26 -5.52
N ASP A 92 -1.60 18.36 -4.96
CA ASP A 92 -1.81 18.36 -3.50
C ASP A 92 -1.35 17.03 -2.87
N ALA A 93 -1.52 15.89 -3.54
CA ALA A 93 -1.03 14.59 -3.07
C ALA A 93 0.50 14.57 -2.96
N VAL A 94 1.19 15.06 -3.99
CA VAL A 94 2.65 15.16 -4.00
C VAL A 94 3.15 16.14 -2.95
N HIS A 95 2.50 17.30 -2.80
CA HIS A 95 2.88 18.31 -1.81
C HIS A 95 2.67 17.81 -0.38
N THR A 96 1.53 17.14 -0.12
CA THR A 96 1.22 16.54 1.18
C THR A 96 2.23 15.43 1.51
N ALA A 97 2.61 14.61 0.53
CA ALA A 97 3.63 13.59 0.71
C ALA A 97 5.02 14.19 0.99
N ALA A 98 5.43 15.22 0.25
CA ALA A 98 6.69 15.92 0.48
C ALA A 98 6.76 16.53 1.89
N TYR A 99 5.68 17.18 2.33
CA TYR A 99 5.58 17.72 3.69
C TYR A 99 5.67 16.60 4.74
N ALA A 100 4.97 15.48 4.52
CA ALA A 100 5.01 14.35 5.44
C ALA A 100 6.41 13.71 5.53
N LEU A 101 7.15 13.63 4.43
CA LEU A 101 8.54 13.18 4.42
C LEU A 101 9.48 14.06 5.26
N ASP A 102 9.24 15.37 5.28
CA ASP A 102 10.03 16.31 6.09
C ASP A 102 9.69 16.23 7.59
N LYS A 103 8.49 15.75 7.95
CA LYS A 103 8.00 15.72 9.34
C LYS A 103 8.11 14.36 10.01
N PHE A 104 8.05 13.27 9.25
CA PHE A 104 7.93 11.93 9.79
C PHE A 104 8.98 11.00 9.18
N GLN A 105 9.60 10.18 10.02
CA GLN A 105 10.63 9.22 9.55
C GLN A 105 10.01 7.88 9.15
N LEU A 106 8.96 7.44 9.86
CA LEU A 106 8.35 6.13 9.68
C LEU A 106 7.24 6.17 8.60
N GLU A 107 7.29 5.21 7.67
CA GLU A 107 6.30 5.08 6.56
C GLU A 107 4.86 5.06 7.06
N LYS A 108 4.59 4.37 8.17
CA LYS A 108 3.25 4.31 8.77
C LYS A 108 2.72 5.69 9.19
N ASP A 109 3.59 6.57 9.67
CA ASP A 109 3.20 7.89 10.18
C ASP A 109 3.02 8.88 9.03
N ILE A 110 3.85 8.74 7.98
CA ILE A 110 3.69 9.45 6.71
C ILE A 110 2.35 9.08 6.07
N ALA A 111 2.07 7.78 5.93
CA ALA A 111 0.82 7.29 5.36
C ALA A 111 -0.40 7.77 6.16
N ALA A 112 -0.32 7.71 7.50
CA ALA A 112 -1.39 8.19 8.37
C ALA A 112 -1.64 9.70 8.22
N HIS A 113 -0.58 10.50 8.08
CA HIS A 113 -0.71 11.93 7.84
C HIS A 113 -1.41 12.24 6.51
N ILE A 114 -0.93 11.64 5.42
CA ILE A 114 -1.50 11.86 4.08
C ILE A 114 -2.97 11.44 4.06
N LYS A 115 -3.27 10.24 4.59
CA LYS A 115 -4.65 9.75 4.71
C LYS A 115 -5.54 10.75 5.44
N LYS A 116 -5.11 11.24 6.61
CA LYS A 116 -5.89 12.18 7.43
C LYS A 116 -6.15 13.50 6.71
N GLU A 117 -5.15 14.04 6.01
CA GLU A 117 -5.33 15.27 5.23
C GLU A 117 -6.29 15.07 4.06
N PHE A 118 -6.20 13.94 3.37
CA PHE A 118 -7.09 13.64 2.25
C PHE A 118 -8.53 13.34 2.70
N ASP A 119 -8.72 12.64 3.81
CA ASP A 119 -10.04 12.47 4.44
C ASP A 119 -10.67 13.84 4.77
N ARG A 120 -9.86 14.76 5.30
CA ARG A 120 -10.31 16.11 5.69
C ARG A 120 -10.66 16.99 4.50
N LYS A 121 -9.86 16.96 3.42
CA LYS A 121 -10.02 17.84 2.26
C LYS A 121 -11.00 17.30 1.22
N TYR A 122 -11.05 15.97 1.03
CA TYR A 122 -11.72 15.32 -0.10
C TYR A 122 -12.76 14.28 0.32
N ASN A 123 -13.22 14.37 1.58
CA ASN A 123 -14.14 13.45 2.24
C ASN A 123 -13.57 12.04 2.42
N PRO A 124 -13.87 11.37 3.55
CA PRO A 124 -13.47 9.98 3.77
C PRO A 124 -14.17 9.01 2.79
N THR A 125 -13.69 7.77 2.60
CA THR A 125 -12.53 7.17 3.28
C THR A 125 -11.36 6.95 2.32
N TRP A 126 -10.26 7.68 2.54
CA TRP A 126 -9.00 7.50 1.85
C TRP A 126 -8.14 6.43 2.53
N HIS A 127 -7.31 5.79 1.73
CA HIS A 127 -6.32 4.79 2.12
C HIS A 127 -4.97 5.18 1.56
N CYS A 128 -3.92 5.09 2.37
CA CYS A 128 -2.57 5.45 1.95
C CYS A 128 -1.59 4.33 2.33
N ILE A 129 -0.76 3.95 1.37
CA ILE A 129 0.33 3.00 1.54
C ILE A 129 1.61 3.68 1.10
N VAL A 130 2.62 3.61 1.97
CA VAL A 130 3.97 4.14 1.73
C VAL A 130 4.96 3.02 1.96
N GLY A 131 5.90 2.85 1.03
CA GLY A 131 6.86 1.75 1.08
C GLY A 131 7.94 1.88 0.02
N LYS A 132 9.16 1.38 0.26
CA LYS A 132 10.19 1.29 -0.80
C LYS A 132 9.81 0.33 -1.93
N ASN A 133 9.34 -0.87 -1.56
CA ASN A 133 9.05 -1.95 -2.49
C ASN A 133 7.80 -2.71 -2.05
N PHE A 134 6.72 -2.56 -2.81
CA PHE A 134 5.50 -3.34 -2.63
C PHE A 134 4.77 -3.52 -3.96
N GLY A 135 4.10 -4.66 -4.09
CA GLY A 135 3.04 -4.88 -5.05
C GLY A 135 1.69 -4.70 -4.38
N SER A 136 0.71 -4.22 -5.13
CA SER A 136 -0.65 -4.05 -4.63
C SER A 136 -1.67 -4.44 -5.69
N TYR A 137 -2.83 -4.87 -5.21
CA TYR A 137 -4.03 -4.99 -6.01
C TYR A 137 -5.19 -4.46 -5.17
N VAL A 138 -5.73 -3.31 -5.59
CA VAL A 138 -6.76 -2.58 -4.86
C VAL A 138 -7.93 -2.27 -5.79
N THR A 139 -9.13 -2.21 -5.22
CA THR A 139 -10.30 -1.59 -5.86
C THR A 139 -10.45 -0.17 -5.33
N HIS A 140 -10.82 0.80 -6.15
CA HIS A 140 -10.96 2.19 -5.73
C HIS A 140 -12.12 2.86 -6.45
N GLU A 141 -12.61 3.95 -5.87
CA GLU A 141 -13.56 4.85 -6.50
C GLU A 141 -12.91 5.58 -7.68
N THR A 142 -13.67 5.78 -8.76
CA THR A 142 -13.21 6.54 -9.94
C THR A 142 -12.78 7.94 -9.57
N GLN A 143 -11.77 8.49 -10.25
CA GLN A 143 -11.22 9.83 -10.05
C GLN A 143 -10.60 10.07 -8.66
N ASN A 144 -10.30 9.01 -7.91
CA ASN A 144 -9.72 9.12 -6.57
C ASN A 144 -8.54 8.14 -6.37
N PHE A 145 -7.61 8.08 -7.33
CA PHE A 145 -6.45 7.20 -7.27
C PHE A 145 -5.16 7.87 -7.77
N ILE A 146 -4.06 7.66 -7.05
CA ILE A 146 -2.71 8.01 -7.52
C ILE A 146 -1.67 7.03 -6.99
N TYR A 147 -0.72 6.69 -7.86
CA TYR A 147 0.49 5.93 -7.55
C TYR A 147 1.71 6.65 -8.10
N PHE A 148 2.63 7.04 -7.22
CA PHE A 148 3.82 7.80 -7.58
C PHE A 148 5.02 7.45 -6.71
N TYR A 149 6.21 7.82 -7.20
CA TYR A 149 7.44 7.80 -6.42
C TYR A 149 7.84 9.22 -6.02
N LEU A 150 8.34 9.38 -4.81
CA LEU A 150 9.01 10.59 -4.36
C LEU A 150 10.22 10.16 -3.53
N GLN A 151 11.41 10.60 -3.94
CA GLN A 151 12.69 10.07 -3.45
C GLN A 151 12.75 8.53 -3.65
N ASP A 152 13.12 7.77 -2.62
CA ASP A 152 13.23 6.31 -2.66
C ASP A 152 11.95 5.58 -2.21
N ARG A 153 10.83 6.30 -2.07
CA ARG A 153 9.56 5.79 -1.54
C ARG A 153 8.47 5.82 -2.59
N ALA A 154 7.71 4.72 -2.67
CA ALA A 154 6.48 4.64 -3.43
C ALA A 154 5.29 5.01 -2.54
N PHE A 155 4.35 5.74 -3.14
CA PHE A 155 3.12 6.22 -2.51
C PHE A 155 1.95 5.72 -3.33
N LEU A 156 1.03 5.00 -2.69
CA LEU A 156 -0.25 4.60 -3.23
C LEU A 156 -1.34 5.23 -2.37
N LEU A 157 -2.13 6.11 -2.97
CA LEU A 157 -3.21 6.84 -2.31
C LEU A 157 -4.48 6.63 -3.13
N PHE A 158 -5.53 6.14 -2.48
CA PHE A 158 -6.80 5.88 -3.16
C PHE A 158 -7.99 5.99 -2.20
N LYS A 159 -9.17 6.25 -2.75
CA LYS A 159 -10.43 6.26 -2.01
C LYS A 159 -11.21 4.96 -2.23
N SER A 160 -11.77 4.41 -1.16
CA SER A 160 -12.60 3.21 -1.18
C SER A 160 -13.40 3.13 0.11
N GLY A 161 -14.73 3.08 0.02
CA GLY A 161 -15.61 2.82 1.16
C GLY A 161 -17.04 3.24 0.92
#